data_AF-A0A1Y4TRE8-F1
#
_entry.id   AF-A0A1Y4TRE8-F1
#
_cell.length_a   1.000
_cell.length_b   1.000
_cell.length_c   1.000
_cell.angle_alpha   90.00
_cell.angle_beta   90.00
_cell.angle_gamma   90.00
#
_symmetry.space_group_name_H-M   'P 1'
#
loop_
_entity.id
_entity.type
_entity.pdbx_description
1 polymer ?
#
loop_
_entity_poly.entity_id
_entity_poly.type
_entity_poly.pdbx_seq_one_letter_code
_entity_poly.pdbx_strand_id
1 'polypeptide(L)'
;MDNSGIINIDDFYDRCEREGITPFAATSSLDNKDVILLTDDIEELFKICKLNRINTIFYYYGYPDISNYRIDIDKLIEELRKRYERKLDIAMFSLQYIPKDYFEDILQNLMSKMQVCAEQQNQRIIGINEDEPDYFQAFVCLNGYKVAVFLNVEWDEDDDESEPLMIASKFYNDFINELDQKLQERISKATDENRIIKEKKEEEYQLALKEIEEFLKTDDKIMECKFKNTRQTYADQLRMEWGEKIGQTILQKDVKGIVEKVYTQRKSI
;
A
#
# COMPACT_ATOMS: atom_id res chain seq x y z
N MET A 1 27.45 20.36 -12.81
CA MET A 1 28.55 21.15 -12.19
C MET A 1 27.99 21.63 -10.87
N ASP A 2 28.05 20.75 -9.88
CA ASP A 2 27.68 21.09 -8.50
C ASP A 2 28.95 20.85 -7.68
N ASN A 3 29.82 21.86 -7.62
CA ASN A 3 30.77 21.95 -6.52
C ASN A 3 29.95 22.41 -5.31
N SER A 4 29.18 21.51 -4.72
CA SER A 4 28.76 21.67 -3.33
C SER A 4 30.05 21.83 -2.53
N GLY A 5 30.18 22.91 -1.76
CA GLY A 5 31.38 23.18 -0.96
C GLY A 5 31.59 22.04 0.03
N ILE A 6 32.47 21.12 -0.32
CA ILE A 6 32.90 20.03 0.54
C ILE A 6 33.99 20.61 1.44
N ILE A 7 33.87 20.45 2.76
CA ILE A 7 34.84 20.95 3.72
C ILE A 7 35.67 19.81 4.33
N ASN A 8 36.99 19.98 4.30
CA ASN A 8 37.87 19.21 5.15
C ASN A 8 37.87 19.83 6.56
N ILE A 9 37.44 19.05 7.56
CA ILE A 9 37.27 19.51 8.93
C ILE A 9 38.61 19.90 9.57
N ASP A 10 39.69 19.17 9.28
CA ASP A 10 41.02 19.48 9.83
C ASP A 10 41.51 20.83 9.29
N ASP A 11 41.25 21.11 8.00
CA ASP A 11 41.56 22.41 7.39
C ASP A 11 40.80 23.56 8.07
N PHE A 12 39.56 23.35 8.53
CA PHE A 12 38.79 24.35 9.27
C PHE A 12 39.44 24.71 10.61
N TYR A 13 39.86 23.72 11.40
CA TYR A 13 40.53 23.96 12.67
C TYR A 13 41.90 24.62 12.48
N ASP A 14 42.70 24.12 11.53
CA ASP A 14 43.99 24.70 11.16
C ASP A 14 43.86 26.15 10.67
N ARG A 15 42.74 26.48 9.99
CA ARG A 15 42.44 27.84 9.58
C ARG A 15 42.07 28.74 10.76
N CYS A 16 41.25 28.25 11.68
CA CYS A 16 40.90 28.97 12.90
C CYS A 16 42.14 29.33 13.72
N GLU A 17 43.05 28.38 13.91
CA GLU A 17 44.31 28.61 14.64
C GLU A 17 45.17 29.68 13.94
N ARG A 18 45.38 29.55 12.63
CA ARG A 18 46.19 30.51 11.84
C ARG A 18 45.65 31.95 11.89
N GLU A 19 44.34 32.13 11.90
CA GLU A 19 43.71 33.47 11.93
C GLU A 19 43.43 33.95 13.37
N GLY A 20 43.82 33.20 14.40
CA GLY A 20 43.61 33.58 15.81
C GLY A 20 42.14 33.59 16.24
N ILE A 21 41.33 32.73 15.63
CA ILE A 21 39.90 32.59 15.88
C ILE A 21 39.67 31.33 16.72
N THR A 22 38.87 31.45 17.77
CA THR A 22 38.51 30.32 18.65
C THR A 22 37.20 29.69 18.16
N PRO A 23 37.21 28.41 17.75
CA PRO A 23 35.99 27.68 17.39
C PRO A 23 35.29 27.14 18.65
N PHE A 24 33.97 27.23 18.70
CA PHE A 24 33.14 26.67 19.77
C PHE A 24 32.05 25.77 19.18
N ALA A 25 31.93 24.55 19.71
CA ALA A 25 30.82 23.67 19.36
C ALA A 25 29.49 24.27 19.83
N ALA A 26 28.55 24.44 18.92
CA ALA A 26 27.17 24.78 19.20
C ALA A 26 26.40 23.52 19.61
N THR A 27 25.44 23.67 20.52
CA THR A 27 24.62 22.56 21.04
C THR A 27 23.42 22.21 20.16
N SER A 28 23.17 22.98 19.11
CA SER A 28 22.10 22.76 18.13
C SER A 28 22.42 23.50 16.84
N SER A 29 21.85 23.03 15.73
CA SER A 29 21.85 23.77 14.47
C SER A 29 21.15 25.13 14.61
N LEU A 30 21.34 26.00 13.61
CA LEU A 30 20.58 27.24 13.49
C LEU A 30 19.07 26.96 13.32
N ASP A 31 18.22 27.78 13.97
CA ASP A 31 16.75 27.68 13.88
C ASP A 31 16.20 28.62 12.80
N ASN A 32 15.07 28.29 12.19
CA ASN A 32 14.38 29.08 11.16
C ASN A 32 13.91 30.48 11.63
N LYS A 33 14.05 30.78 12.93
CA LYS A 33 13.71 32.07 13.53
C LYS A 33 14.90 33.04 13.58
N ASP A 34 16.11 32.58 13.32
CA ASP A 34 17.28 33.44 13.21
C ASP A 34 17.25 34.17 11.85
N VAL A 35 17.53 35.49 11.84
CA VAL A 35 17.78 36.18 10.57
C VAL A 35 19.22 35.87 10.15
N ILE A 36 19.35 34.96 9.19
CA ILE A 36 20.63 34.38 8.75
C ILE A 36 21.01 34.95 7.38
N LEU A 37 22.25 35.41 7.25
CA LEU A 37 22.87 35.66 5.94
C LEU A 37 23.69 34.42 5.58
N LEU A 38 23.28 33.72 4.53
CA LEU A 38 23.97 32.53 4.04
C LEU A 38 25.13 32.96 3.12
N THR A 39 26.32 32.45 3.42
CA THR A 39 27.41 32.34 2.46
C THR A 39 27.59 30.87 2.12
N ASP A 40 27.94 30.57 0.87
CA ASP A 40 28.22 29.22 0.40
C ASP A 40 29.73 28.91 0.46
N ASP A 41 30.53 29.84 1.00
CA ASP A 41 32.00 29.77 1.03
C ASP A 41 32.54 30.02 2.45
N ILE A 42 33.18 28.99 3.02
CA ILE A 42 33.85 29.08 4.33
C ILE A 42 34.90 30.20 4.35
N GLU A 43 35.57 30.48 3.23
CA GLU A 43 36.56 31.55 3.15
C GLU A 43 35.92 32.93 3.24
N GLU A 44 34.68 33.10 2.80
CA GLU A 44 33.93 34.34 3.01
C GLU A 44 33.60 34.54 4.49
N LEU A 45 33.23 33.47 5.20
CA LEU A 45 33.04 33.51 6.65
C LEU A 45 34.32 33.96 7.38
N PHE A 46 35.49 33.42 7.00
CA PHE A 46 36.78 33.85 7.56
C PHE A 46 37.15 35.30 7.20
N LYS A 47 36.89 35.75 5.95
CA LYS A 47 37.10 37.16 5.55
C LYS A 47 36.23 38.10 6.40
N ILE A 48 34.97 37.73 6.64
CA ILE A 48 34.05 38.50 7.50
C ILE A 48 34.62 38.58 8.92
N CYS A 49 35.13 37.48 9.47
CA CYS A 49 35.75 37.47 10.80
C CYS A 49 36.91 38.46 10.88
N LYS A 50 37.82 38.40 9.90
CA LYS A 50 39.00 39.27 9.83
C LYS A 50 38.65 40.75 9.69
N LEU A 51 37.73 41.09 8.79
CA LEU A 51 37.29 42.47 8.54
C LEU A 51 36.63 43.09 9.78
N ASN A 52 35.84 42.30 10.51
CA ASN A 52 35.07 42.76 11.65
C ASN A 52 35.74 42.50 13.00
N ARG A 53 36.98 41.97 13.01
CA ARG A 53 37.74 41.61 14.21
C ARG A 53 36.97 40.62 15.12
N ILE A 54 36.25 39.69 14.52
CA ILE A 54 35.58 38.60 15.22
C ILE A 54 36.63 37.51 15.43
N ASN A 55 36.82 37.11 16.68
CA ASN A 55 37.79 36.08 17.09
C ASN A 55 37.11 34.78 17.53
N THR A 56 35.82 34.61 17.21
CA THR A 56 34.99 33.50 17.68
C THR A 56 34.11 32.99 16.54
N ILE A 57 34.14 31.69 16.28
CA ILE A 57 33.21 30.99 15.36
C ILE A 57 32.47 29.91 16.14
N PHE A 58 31.19 29.75 15.88
CA PHE A 58 30.40 28.63 16.38
C PHE A 58 30.22 27.60 15.26
N TYR A 59 30.30 26.32 15.57
CA TYR A 59 30.11 25.25 14.59
C TYR A 59 29.22 24.13 15.11
N TYR A 60 28.54 23.43 14.21
CA TYR A 60 27.63 22.33 14.50
C TYR A 60 27.83 21.23 13.46
N TYR A 61 27.88 20.00 13.95
CA TYR A 61 27.89 18.79 13.14
C TYR A 61 26.46 18.25 13.04
N GLY A 62 25.95 18.16 11.83
CA GLY A 62 24.76 17.39 11.52
C GLY A 62 25.12 15.92 11.38
N TYR A 63 24.29 15.04 11.94
CA TYR A 63 24.43 13.61 11.78
C TYR A 63 23.18 13.08 11.05
N PRO A 64 23.32 12.07 10.19
CA PRO A 64 22.20 11.52 9.46
C PRO A 64 21.21 10.88 10.43
N ASP A 65 19.98 11.39 10.49
CA ASP A 65 18.88 10.75 11.24
C ASP A 65 18.33 9.56 10.44
N ILE A 66 19.02 8.43 10.51
CA ILE A 66 18.65 7.21 9.78
C ILE A 66 17.33 6.60 10.26
N SER A 67 16.84 7.01 11.43
CA SER A 67 15.62 6.46 12.03
C SER A 67 14.39 6.69 11.14
N ASN A 68 14.39 7.79 10.38
CA ASN A 68 13.33 8.14 9.43
C ASN A 68 13.34 7.30 8.14
N TYR A 69 14.41 6.52 7.91
CA TYR A 69 14.60 5.69 6.72
C TYR A 69 14.47 4.20 7.03
N ARG A 70 14.67 3.80 8.29
CA ARG A 70 14.59 2.40 8.71
C ARG A 70 13.17 1.85 8.54
N ILE A 71 13.08 0.72 7.84
CA ILE A 71 11.82 0.03 7.58
C ILE A 71 11.59 -1.02 8.65
N ASP A 72 10.53 -0.85 9.45
CA ASP A 72 9.98 -1.93 10.26
C ASP A 72 9.12 -2.84 9.35
N ILE A 73 9.70 -3.97 8.96
CA ILE A 73 9.12 -4.93 8.02
C ILE A 73 7.87 -5.57 8.63
N ASP A 74 7.94 -5.99 9.90
CA ASP A 74 6.85 -6.69 10.57
C ASP A 74 5.61 -5.80 10.71
N LYS A 75 5.84 -4.53 11.07
CA LYS A 75 4.76 -3.53 11.12
C LYS A 75 4.10 -3.34 9.76
N LEU A 76 4.89 -3.20 8.70
CA LEU A 76 4.35 -3.02 7.34
C LEU A 76 3.58 -4.26 6.87
N ILE A 77 4.06 -5.48 7.16
CA ILE A 77 3.34 -6.73 6.88
C ILE A 77 1.96 -6.71 7.54
N GLU A 78 1.91 -6.36 8.83
CA GLU A 78 0.67 -6.34 9.59
C GLU A 78 -0.32 -5.29 9.07
N GLU A 79 0.17 -4.11 8.68
CA GLU A 79 -0.65 -3.07 8.06
C GLU A 79 -1.21 -3.51 6.70
N LEU A 80 -0.41 -4.16 5.85
CA LEU A 80 -0.85 -4.71 4.57
C LEU A 80 -1.88 -5.82 4.76
N ARG A 81 -1.69 -6.74 5.71
CA ARG A 81 -2.68 -7.80 6.04
C ARG A 81 -4.02 -7.20 6.45
N LYS A 82 -4.01 -6.31 7.43
CA LYS A 82 -5.23 -5.66 7.94
C LYS A 82 -5.98 -4.92 6.84
N ARG A 83 -5.25 -4.22 5.97
CA ARG A 83 -5.85 -3.46 4.87
C ARG A 83 -6.45 -4.38 3.81
N TYR A 84 -5.72 -5.44 3.43
CA TYR A 84 -6.18 -6.46 2.49
C TYR A 84 -7.45 -7.14 2.99
N GLU A 85 -7.45 -7.67 4.21
CA GLU A 85 -8.59 -8.37 4.81
C GLU A 85 -9.83 -7.47 4.85
N ARG A 86 -9.69 -6.24 5.35
CA ARG A 86 -10.81 -5.30 5.44
C ARG A 86 -11.43 -5.01 4.08
N LYS A 87 -10.60 -4.74 3.06
CA LYS A 87 -11.11 -4.41 1.72
C LYS A 87 -11.72 -5.62 1.04
N LEU A 88 -11.09 -6.79 1.19
CA LEU A 88 -11.60 -8.03 0.62
C LEU A 88 -12.94 -8.40 1.25
N ASP A 89 -13.06 -8.36 2.58
CA ASP A 89 -14.33 -8.68 3.26
C ASP A 89 -15.49 -7.79 2.81
N ILE A 90 -15.24 -6.50 2.57
CA ILE A 90 -16.24 -5.58 2.00
C ILE A 90 -16.64 -6.02 0.58
N ALA A 91 -15.67 -6.34 -0.27
CA ALA A 91 -15.94 -6.72 -1.66
C ALA A 91 -16.69 -8.06 -1.77
N MET A 92 -16.37 -9.01 -0.89
CA MET A 92 -16.93 -10.36 -0.91
C MET A 92 -18.44 -10.41 -0.68
N PHE A 93 -19.05 -9.38 -0.06
CA PHE A 93 -20.51 -9.29 0.04
C PHE A 93 -21.22 -9.26 -1.32
N SER A 94 -20.57 -8.69 -2.34
CA SER A 94 -21.10 -8.58 -3.70
C SER A 94 -20.65 -9.69 -4.65
N LEU A 95 -19.65 -10.49 -4.26
CA LEU A 95 -18.97 -11.47 -5.11
C LEU A 95 -19.35 -12.91 -4.74
N GLN A 96 -20.65 -13.21 -4.75
CA GLN A 96 -21.20 -14.49 -4.29
C GLN A 96 -20.62 -15.73 -4.97
N TYR A 97 -20.22 -15.64 -6.24
CA TYR A 97 -19.72 -16.76 -7.04
C TYR A 97 -18.19 -16.78 -7.20
N ILE A 98 -17.49 -15.82 -6.61
CA ILE A 98 -16.02 -15.75 -6.67
C ILE A 98 -15.47 -16.19 -5.31
N PRO A 99 -14.60 -17.20 -5.25
CA PRO A 99 -14.04 -17.65 -3.99
C PRO A 99 -12.94 -16.69 -3.49
N LYS A 100 -12.67 -16.69 -2.18
CA LYS A 100 -11.70 -15.75 -1.55
C LYS A 100 -10.26 -15.98 -2.03
N ASP A 101 -9.89 -17.23 -2.34
CA ASP A 101 -8.57 -17.62 -2.86
C ASP A 101 -8.25 -17.00 -4.24
N TYR A 102 -9.26 -16.53 -4.98
CA TYR A 102 -9.08 -15.75 -6.22
C TYR A 102 -8.21 -14.49 -6.05
N PHE A 103 -8.04 -14.00 -4.81
CA PHE A 103 -7.29 -12.79 -4.49
C PHE A 103 -5.98 -13.06 -3.74
N GLU A 104 -5.67 -14.32 -3.41
CA GLU A 104 -4.59 -14.67 -2.48
C GLU A 104 -3.21 -14.27 -3.01
N ASP A 105 -3.02 -14.39 -4.32
CA ASP A 105 -1.77 -14.07 -5.01
C ASP A 105 -1.36 -12.59 -4.85
N ILE A 106 -2.32 -11.68 -4.72
CA ILE A 106 -2.05 -10.24 -4.63
C ILE A 106 -1.22 -9.92 -3.39
N LEU A 107 -1.68 -10.40 -2.22
CA LEU A 107 -1.00 -10.11 -0.95
C LEU A 107 0.35 -10.83 -0.89
N GLN A 108 0.40 -12.10 -1.29
CA GLN A 108 1.63 -12.90 -1.29
C GLN A 108 2.71 -12.27 -2.17
N ASN A 109 2.38 -11.90 -3.41
CA ASN A 109 3.33 -11.29 -4.34
C ASN A 109 3.82 -9.93 -3.83
N LEU A 110 2.93 -9.13 -3.23
CA LEU A 110 3.29 -7.82 -2.72
C LEU A 110 4.19 -7.93 -1.48
N MET A 111 3.91 -8.86 -0.57
CA MET A 111 4.74 -9.11 0.61
C MET A 111 6.16 -9.53 0.22
N SER A 112 6.30 -10.47 -0.71
CA SER A 112 7.62 -10.93 -1.18
C SER A 112 8.42 -9.78 -1.80
N LYS A 113 7.79 -8.95 -2.63
CA LYS A 113 8.43 -7.76 -3.21
C LYS A 113 8.85 -6.77 -2.13
N MET A 114 7.96 -6.50 -1.18
CA MET A 114 8.19 -5.55 -0.08
C MET A 114 9.35 -5.97 0.81
N GLN A 115 9.43 -7.24 1.19
CA GLN A 115 10.52 -7.76 2.03
C GLN A 115 11.88 -7.54 1.38
N VAL A 116 12.04 -7.91 0.10
CA VAL A 116 13.29 -7.72 -0.63
C VAL A 116 13.69 -6.25 -0.68
N CYS A 117 12.76 -5.35 -1.04
CA CYS A 117 13.05 -3.91 -1.09
C CYS A 117 13.41 -3.33 0.29
N ALA A 118 12.71 -3.75 1.34
CA ALA A 118 12.94 -3.27 2.70
C ALA A 118 14.26 -3.77 3.26
N GLU A 119 14.62 -5.03 3.01
CA GLU A 119 15.92 -5.62 3.39
C GLU A 119 17.07 -4.89 2.70
N GLN A 120 16.97 -4.65 1.39
CA GLN A 120 17.97 -3.88 0.65
C GLN A 120 18.16 -2.47 1.21
N GLN A 121 17.06 -1.76 1.49
CA GLN A 121 17.14 -0.42 2.09
C GLN A 121 17.75 -0.46 3.49
N ASN A 122 17.30 -1.38 4.35
CA ASN A 122 17.83 -1.52 5.70
C ASN A 122 19.31 -1.94 5.71
N GLN A 123 19.76 -2.75 4.75
CA GLN A 123 21.18 -3.08 4.60
C GLN A 123 22.02 -1.86 4.23
N ARG A 124 21.50 -1.00 3.34
CA ARG A 124 22.18 0.26 2.97
C ARG A 124 22.25 1.23 4.15
N ILE A 125 21.24 1.23 5.02
CA ILE A 125 21.26 2.00 6.27
C ILE A 125 22.36 1.51 7.22
N ILE A 126 22.64 0.20 7.30
CA ILE A 126 23.74 -0.33 8.15
C ILE A 126 25.10 0.19 7.68
N GLY A 127 25.24 0.53 6.40
CA GLY A 127 26.44 1.15 5.85
C GLY A 127 26.62 2.62 6.25
N ILE A 128 25.58 3.29 6.77
CA ILE A 128 25.67 4.68 7.23
C ILE A 128 26.27 4.70 8.63
N ASN A 129 27.38 5.41 8.78
CA ASN A 129 27.96 5.67 10.07
C ASN A 129 27.23 6.85 10.75
N GLU A 130 26.32 6.57 11.69
CA GLU A 130 25.62 7.61 12.49
C GLU A 130 26.58 8.43 13.37
N ASP A 131 27.80 7.93 13.61
CA ASP A 131 28.84 8.65 14.37
C ASP A 131 29.66 9.59 13.47
N GLU A 132 29.38 9.63 12.17
CA GLU A 132 30.01 10.50 11.18
C GLU A 132 29.04 11.60 10.72
N PRO A 133 29.44 12.89 10.79
CA PRO A 133 28.55 13.96 10.39
C PRO A 133 28.30 14.05 8.87
N ASP A 134 27.05 14.15 8.45
CA ASP A 134 26.67 14.32 7.04
C ASP A 134 26.81 15.77 6.55
N TYR A 135 26.72 16.74 7.47
CA TYR A 135 26.98 18.14 7.17
C TYR A 135 27.68 18.87 8.31
N PHE A 136 28.36 19.94 7.92
CA PHE A 136 29.00 20.91 8.80
C PHE A 136 28.36 22.27 8.64
N GLN A 137 27.99 22.90 9.74
CA GLN A 137 27.50 24.26 9.78
C GLN A 137 28.43 25.11 10.65
N ALA A 138 28.83 26.29 10.16
CA ALA A 138 29.55 27.28 10.97
C ALA A 138 28.90 28.66 10.87
N PHE A 139 28.95 29.44 11.95
CA PHE A 139 28.39 30.77 11.98
C PHE A 139 29.10 31.73 12.93
N VAL A 140 28.92 33.03 12.67
CA VAL A 140 29.37 34.13 13.53
C VAL A 140 28.25 35.11 13.80
N CYS A 141 28.31 35.79 14.94
CA CYS A 141 27.39 36.85 15.30
C CYS A 141 27.94 38.22 14.86
N LEU A 142 27.26 38.89 13.95
CA LEU A 142 27.64 40.22 13.45
C LEU A 142 26.42 41.15 13.48
N ASN A 143 26.51 42.26 14.22
CA ASN A 143 25.47 43.31 14.27
C ASN A 143 24.05 42.80 14.59
N GLY A 144 23.93 41.77 15.43
CA GLY A 144 22.63 41.17 15.80
C GLY A 144 22.12 40.09 14.83
N TYR A 145 22.88 39.78 13.78
CA TYR A 145 22.58 38.71 12.82
C TYR A 145 23.58 37.56 12.96
N LYS A 146 23.15 36.37 12.55
CA LYS A 146 24.05 35.23 12.37
C LYS A 146 24.44 35.15 10.91
N VAL A 147 25.73 35.18 10.60
CA VAL A 147 26.24 34.91 9.25
C VAL A 147 26.73 33.49 9.25
N ALA A 148 26.19 32.64 8.37
CA ALA A 148 26.38 31.20 8.43
C ALA A 148 26.80 30.62 7.09
N VAL A 149 27.50 29.50 7.17
CA VAL A 149 27.85 28.63 6.04
C VAL A 149 27.35 27.23 6.34
N PHE A 150 26.88 26.53 5.31
CA PHE A 150 26.48 25.13 5.35
C PHE A 150 27.29 24.38 4.30
N LEU A 151 27.96 23.31 4.71
CA LEU A 151 28.89 22.57 3.86
C LEU A 151 28.64 21.08 4.08
N ASN A 152 28.73 20.31 2.99
CA ASN A 152 28.73 18.85 3.11
C ASN A 152 30.11 18.42 3.61
N VAL A 153 30.16 17.36 4.40
CA VAL A 153 31.44 16.80 4.88
C VAL A 153 31.96 15.80 3.83
N GLU A 154 33.24 15.88 3.49
CA GLU A 154 33.89 14.85 2.68
C GLU A 154 34.08 13.59 3.53
N TRP A 155 33.47 12.50 3.11
CA TRP A 155 33.86 11.17 3.57
C TRP A 155 34.59 10.50 2.42
N ASP A 156 35.66 9.75 2.74
CA ASP A 156 36.32 8.86 1.78
C ASP A 156 35.35 7.71 1.43
N GLU A 157 34.31 8.00 0.65
CA GLU A 157 33.45 6.98 0.05
C GLU A 157 33.58 7.05 -1.46
N ASP A 158 34.11 5.96 -2.03
CA ASP A 158 34.08 5.65 -3.45
C ASP A 158 32.67 5.93 -4.01
N ASP A 159 32.60 6.59 -5.16
CA ASP A 159 31.38 6.91 -5.93
C ASP A 159 30.37 5.74 -5.96
N ASP A 160 29.51 5.62 -4.96
CA ASP A 160 28.46 4.61 -4.97
C ASP A 160 27.25 5.26 -5.68
N GLU A 161 27.07 4.93 -6.96
CA GLU A 161 25.93 5.30 -7.83
C GLU A 161 24.57 4.76 -7.32
N SER A 162 24.39 4.62 -6.01
CA SER A 162 23.25 4.00 -5.38
C SER A 162 22.06 4.97 -5.25
N GLU A 163 20.85 4.52 -5.59
CA GLU A 163 19.63 5.36 -5.53
C GLU A 163 19.41 5.94 -4.12
N PRO A 164 18.99 7.20 -3.93
CA PRO A 164 18.84 7.79 -2.59
C PRO A 164 17.90 6.96 -1.68
N LEU A 165 18.21 6.89 -0.37
CA LEU A 165 17.35 6.22 0.61
C LEU A 165 15.94 6.81 0.61
N MET A 166 14.92 5.95 0.66
CA MET A 166 13.53 6.42 0.72
C MET A 166 13.09 6.60 2.18
N ILE A 167 12.46 7.73 2.50
CA ILE A 167 11.84 7.95 3.81
C ILE A 167 10.82 6.84 4.08
N ALA A 168 10.84 6.26 5.28
CA ALA A 168 10.04 5.10 5.66
C ALA A 168 8.54 5.32 5.44
N SER A 169 8.03 6.51 5.76
CA SER A 169 6.61 6.84 5.53
C SER A 169 6.21 6.81 4.06
N LYS A 170 7.11 7.23 3.15
CA LYS A 170 6.89 7.15 1.71
C LYS A 170 6.93 5.70 1.23
N PHE A 171 7.92 4.94 1.68
CA PHE A 171 8.04 3.52 1.39
C PHE A 171 6.75 2.76 1.77
N TYR A 172 6.23 3.00 2.97
CA TYR A 172 5.00 2.36 3.44
C TYR A 172 3.80 2.70 2.56
N ASN A 173 3.66 3.99 2.24
CA ASN A 173 2.56 4.47 1.40
C ASN A 173 2.60 3.88 -0.01
N ASP A 174 3.79 3.73 -0.60
CA ASP A 174 3.94 3.15 -1.94
C ASP A 174 3.39 1.71 -1.99
N PHE A 175 3.74 0.88 -1.00
CA PHE A 175 3.20 -0.49 -0.92
C PHE A 175 1.71 -0.54 -0.57
N ILE A 176 1.22 0.34 0.30
CA ILE A 176 -0.21 0.46 0.60
C ILE A 176 -1.01 0.86 -0.64
N ASN A 177 -0.50 1.79 -1.44
CA ASN A 177 -1.14 2.24 -2.67
C ASN A 177 -1.11 1.14 -3.75
N GLU A 178 0.02 0.43 -3.88
CA GLU A 178 0.13 -0.70 -4.80
C GLU A 178 -0.87 -1.83 -4.44
N LEU A 179 -1.02 -2.14 -3.15
CA LEU A 179 -2.03 -3.08 -2.66
C LEU A 179 -3.44 -2.64 -3.08
N ASP A 180 -3.76 -1.38 -2.80
CA ASP A 180 -5.07 -0.80 -3.06
C ASP A 180 -5.44 -0.85 -4.54
N GLN A 181 -4.48 -0.49 -5.40
CA GLN A 181 -4.67 -0.52 -6.85
C GLN A 181 -4.88 -1.94 -7.36
N LYS A 182 -3.97 -2.87 -7.01
CA LYS A 182 -4.05 -4.27 -7.47
C LYS A 182 -5.34 -4.95 -7.01
N LEU A 183 -5.74 -4.70 -5.76
CA LEU A 183 -6.97 -5.25 -5.21
C LEU A 183 -8.20 -4.66 -5.91
N GLN A 184 -8.22 -3.34 -6.16
CA GLN A 184 -9.32 -2.70 -6.87
C GLN A 184 -9.47 -3.22 -8.30
N GLU A 185 -8.36 -3.37 -9.04
CA GLU A 185 -8.34 -3.94 -10.39
C GLU A 185 -8.89 -5.37 -10.39
N ARG A 186 -8.45 -6.21 -9.45
CA ARG A 186 -8.93 -7.60 -9.35
C ARG A 186 -10.39 -7.67 -8.92
N ILE A 187 -10.85 -6.82 -8.01
CA ILE A 187 -12.26 -6.72 -7.61
C ILE A 187 -13.13 -6.32 -8.80
N SER A 188 -12.68 -5.36 -9.61
CA SER A 188 -13.41 -4.96 -10.82
C SER A 188 -13.58 -6.13 -11.78
N LYS A 189 -12.50 -6.88 -12.04
CA LYS A 189 -12.53 -8.07 -12.89
C LYS A 189 -13.45 -9.17 -12.32
N ALA A 190 -13.33 -9.44 -11.02
CA ALA A 190 -14.17 -10.38 -10.31
C ALA A 190 -15.65 -9.99 -10.35
N THR A 191 -15.96 -8.69 -10.35
CA THR A 191 -17.34 -8.19 -10.45
C THR A 191 -17.95 -8.53 -11.80
N ASP A 192 -17.21 -8.36 -12.89
CA ASP A 192 -17.67 -8.74 -14.23
C ASP A 192 -17.83 -10.26 -14.35
N GLU A 193 -16.85 -11.05 -13.88
CA GLU A 193 -16.92 -12.51 -13.89
C GLU A 193 -18.12 -13.01 -13.06
N ASN A 194 -18.34 -12.45 -11.87
CA ASN A 194 -19.47 -12.76 -10.99
C ASN A 194 -20.82 -12.45 -11.65
N ARG A 195 -20.90 -11.32 -12.39
CA ARG A 195 -22.10 -10.96 -13.15
C ARG A 195 -22.40 -11.98 -14.24
N ILE A 196 -21.40 -12.38 -15.03
CA ILE A 196 -21.56 -13.37 -16.10
C ILE A 196 -22.01 -14.72 -15.53
N ILE A 197 -21.41 -15.17 -14.43
CA ILE A 197 -21.81 -16.41 -13.76
C ILE A 197 -23.24 -16.32 -13.25
N LYS A 198 -23.62 -15.19 -12.65
CA LYS A 198 -24.98 -14.95 -12.15
C LYS A 198 -26.02 -14.98 -13.27
N GLU A 199 -25.75 -14.31 -14.39
CA GLU A 199 -26.64 -14.31 -15.57
C GLU A 199 -26.80 -15.74 -16.11
N LYS A 200 -25.71 -16.49 -16.27
CA LYS A 200 -25.76 -17.88 -16.72
C LYS A 200 -26.55 -18.77 -15.75
N LYS A 201 -26.36 -18.61 -14.44
CA LYS A 201 -27.10 -19.37 -13.43
C LYS A 201 -28.60 -19.07 -13.45
N GLU A 202 -28.98 -17.81 -13.67
CA GLU A 202 -30.38 -17.44 -13.84
C GLU A 202 -30.98 -18.03 -15.12
N GLU A 203 -30.25 -18.03 -16.24
CA GLU A 203 -30.71 -18.67 -17.48
C GLU A 203 -30.91 -20.18 -17.30
N GLU A 204 -29.95 -20.87 -16.68
CA GLU A 204 -30.06 -22.30 -16.33
C GLU A 204 -31.27 -22.57 -15.42
N TYR A 205 -31.54 -21.67 -14.46
CA TYR A 205 -32.68 -21.75 -13.55
C TYR A 205 -34.01 -21.64 -14.31
N GLN A 206 -34.15 -20.62 -15.16
CA GLN A 206 -35.37 -20.39 -15.95
C GLN A 206 -35.61 -21.51 -16.98
N LEU A 207 -34.54 -22.04 -17.58
CA LEU A 207 -34.64 -23.19 -18.48
C LEU A 207 -35.12 -24.44 -17.74
N ALA A 208 -34.58 -24.73 -16.56
CA ALA A 208 -35.03 -25.85 -15.74
C ALA A 208 -36.52 -25.75 -15.38
N LEU A 209 -37.01 -24.56 -15.01
CA LEU A 209 -38.44 -24.35 -14.76
C LEU A 209 -39.30 -24.65 -16.01
N LYS A 210 -38.86 -24.24 -17.19
CA LYS A 210 -39.55 -24.55 -18.45
C LYS A 210 -39.54 -26.05 -18.76
N GLU A 211 -38.40 -26.72 -18.59
CA GLU A 211 -38.28 -28.16 -18.78
C GLU A 211 -39.21 -28.93 -17.84
N ILE A 212 -39.32 -28.53 -16.57
CA ILE A 212 -40.29 -29.12 -15.63
C ILE A 212 -41.72 -28.94 -16.14
N GLU A 213 -42.10 -27.73 -16.58
CA GLU A 213 -43.44 -27.49 -17.12
C GLU A 213 -43.73 -28.34 -18.37
N GLU A 214 -42.76 -28.49 -19.27
CA GLU A 214 -42.89 -29.31 -20.47
C GLU A 214 -42.97 -30.81 -20.16
N PHE A 215 -42.13 -31.30 -19.26
CA PHE A 215 -42.17 -32.68 -18.77
C PHE A 215 -43.54 -33.03 -18.16
N LEU A 216 -44.09 -32.16 -17.32
CA LEU A 216 -45.39 -32.38 -16.67
C LEU A 216 -46.58 -32.41 -17.65
N LYS A 217 -46.46 -31.81 -18.83
CA LYS A 217 -47.52 -31.86 -19.86
C LYS A 217 -47.73 -33.27 -20.40
N THR A 218 -46.69 -34.10 -20.39
CA THR A 218 -46.72 -35.47 -20.93
C THR A 218 -46.63 -36.54 -19.83
N ASP A 219 -46.19 -36.20 -18.62
CA ASP A 219 -46.10 -37.14 -17.50
C ASP A 219 -47.47 -37.46 -16.89
N ASP A 220 -47.92 -38.71 -16.98
CA ASP A 220 -49.24 -39.12 -16.48
C ASP A 220 -49.33 -39.20 -14.94
N LYS A 221 -48.19 -39.28 -14.23
CA LYS A 221 -48.19 -39.29 -12.76
C LYS A 221 -48.83 -38.04 -12.16
N ILE A 222 -48.76 -36.89 -12.84
CA ILE A 222 -49.45 -35.68 -12.38
C ILE A 222 -50.96 -35.88 -12.25
N MET A 223 -51.59 -36.69 -13.11
CA MET A 223 -53.04 -36.95 -13.08
C MET A 223 -53.44 -37.96 -12.00
N GLU A 224 -52.50 -38.82 -11.60
CA GLU A 224 -52.67 -39.72 -10.44
C GLU A 224 -52.67 -38.95 -9.11
N CYS A 225 -52.04 -37.77 -9.07
CA CYS A 225 -51.95 -36.89 -7.91
C CYS A 225 -53.25 -36.09 -7.65
N LYS A 226 -54.35 -36.77 -7.29
CA LYS A 226 -55.68 -36.17 -7.08
C LYS A 226 -55.72 -35.14 -5.95
N PHE A 227 -54.97 -35.35 -4.88
CA PHE A 227 -54.95 -34.47 -3.72
C PHE A 227 -53.82 -33.43 -3.80
N LYS A 228 -54.09 -32.22 -3.29
CA LYS A 228 -53.13 -31.11 -3.27
C LYS A 228 -51.83 -31.47 -2.56
N ASN A 229 -51.89 -32.19 -1.44
CA ASN A 229 -50.70 -32.61 -0.72
C ASN A 229 -49.82 -33.56 -1.57
N THR A 230 -50.43 -34.50 -2.30
CA THR A 230 -49.71 -35.41 -3.19
C THR A 230 -49.00 -34.65 -4.32
N ARG A 231 -49.64 -33.62 -4.90
CA ARG A 231 -49.02 -32.74 -5.90
C ARG A 231 -47.87 -31.93 -5.32
N GLN A 232 -47.97 -31.46 -4.08
CA GLN A 232 -46.87 -30.76 -3.42
C GLN A 232 -45.66 -31.67 -3.16
N THR A 233 -45.89 -32.91 -2.72
CA THR A 233 -44.81 -33.91 -2.60
C THR A 233 -44.16 -34.18 -3.95
N TYR A 234 -44.95 -34.27 -5.02
CA TYR A 234 -44.43 -34.48 -6.36
C TYR A 234 -43.62 -33.27 -6.88
N ALA A 235 -44.11 -32.06 -6.63
CA ALA A 235 -43.36 -30.83 -6.90
C ALA A 235 -42.01 -30.80 -6.16
N ASP A 236 -41.97 -31.27 -4.91
CA ASP A 236 -40.74 -31.33 -4.12
C ASP A 236 -39.73 -32.34 -4.69
N GLN A 237 -40.21 -33.46 -5.25
CA GLN A 237 -39.35 -34.44 -5.95
C GLN A 237 -38.74 -33.84 -7.23
N LEU A 238 -39.56 -33.24 -8.10
CA LEU A 238 -39.10 -32.60 -9.34
C LEU A 238 -38.11 -31.47 -9.05
N ARG A 239 -38.36 -30.68 -8.01
CA ARG A 239 -37.46 -29.62 -7.53
C ARG A 239 -36.08 -30.16 -7.17
N MET A 240 -36.01 -31.31 -6.48
CA MET A 240 -34.73 -31.92 -6.11
C MET A 240 -34.02 -32.48 -7.34
N GLU A 241 -34.73 -33.23 -8.17
CA GLU A 241 -34.17 -33.85 -9.39
C GLU A 241 -33.59 -32.80 -10.36
N TRP A 242 -34.35 -31.76 -10.67
CA TRP A 242 -33.84 -30.69 -11.54
C TRP A 242 -32.79 -29.84 -10.83
N GLY A 243 -32.94 -29.56 -9.53
CA GLY A 243 -31.94 -28.81 -8.77
C GLY A 243 -30.56 -29.49 -8.75
N GLU A 244 -30.53 -30.82 -8.62
CA GLU A 244 -29.31 -31.62 -8.77
C GLU A 244 -28.76 -31.54 -10.20
N LYS A 245 -29.63 -31.66 -11.22
CA LYS A 245 -29.24 -31.58 -12.64
C LYS A 245 -28.51 -30.28 -12.99
N ILE A 246 -28.97 -29.14 -12.45
CA ILE A 246 -28.35 -27.82 -12.72
C ILE A 246 -27.34 -27.37 -11.64
N GLY A 247 -27.12 -28.19 -10.61
CA GLY A 247 -26.22 -27.88 -9.50
C GLY A 247 -26.57 -26.59 -8.77
N GLN A 248 -27.87 -26.28 -8.64
CA GLN A 248 -28.36 -25.11 -7.90
C GLN A 248 -29.73 -25.38 -7.28
N THR A 249 -30.05 -24.67 -6.19
CA THR A 249 -31.33 -24.86 -5.49
C THR A 249 -32.47 -24.22 -6.28
N ILE A 250 -33.47 -25.02 -6.64
CA ILE A 250 -34.74 -24.52 -7.20
C ILE A 250 -35.70 -24.16 -6.06
N LEU A 251 -36.35 -22.99 -6.16
CA LEU A 251 -37.28 -22.54 -5.13
C LEU A 251 -38.56 -23.38 -5.15
N GLN A 252 -38.96 -23.82 -3.96
CA GLN A 252 -40.13 -24.68 -3.78
C GLN A 252 -41.42 -24.05 -4.31
N LYS A 253 -41.58 -22.74 -4.11
CA LYS A 253 -42.76 -21.98 -4.55
C LYS A 253 -42.95 -22.03 -6.07
N ASP A 254 -41.85 -22.03 -6.84
CA ASP A 254 -41.90 -21.93 -8.30
C ASP A 254 -42.37 -23.25 -8.90
N VAL A 255 -41.77 -24.37 -8.45
CA VAL A 255 -42.17 -25.71 -8.92
C VAL A 255 -43.59 -26.06 -8.48
N LYS A 256 -43.98 -25.71 -7.24
CA LYS A 256 -45.37 -25.90 -6.77
C LYS A 256 -46.37 -25.14 -7.64
N GLY A 257 -46.04 -23.91 -8.03
CA GLY A 257 -46.86 -23.12 -8.94
C GLY A 257 -47.04 -23.78 -10.31
N ILE A 258 -45.94 -24.31 -10.88
CA ILE A 258 -45.96 -25.03 -12.17
C ILE A 258 -46.81 -26.30 -12.09
N VAL A 259 -46.62 -27.13 -11.06
CA VAL A 259 -47.39 -28.39 -10.90
C VAL A 259 -48.90 -28.13 -10.81
N GLU A 260 -49.34 -27.16 -9.99
CA GLU A 260 -50.77 -26.85 -9.88
C GLU A 260 -51.33 -26.26 -11.18
N LYS A 261 -50.56 -25.42 -11.88
CA LYS A 261 -50.92 -24.87 -13.19
C LYS A 261 -51.15 -25.99 -14.21
N VAL A 262 -50.19 -26.90 -14.38
CA VAL A 262 -50.27 -27.99 -15.38
C VAL A 262 -51.37 -28.98 -15.02
N TYR A 263 -51.52 -29.36 -13.75
CA TYR A 263 -52.60 -30.25 -13.30
C TYR A 263 -53.98 -29.67 -13.63
N THR A 264 -54.19 -28.38 -13.37
CA THR A 264 -55.47 -27.71 -13.63
C THR A 264 -55.77 -27.65 -15.14
N GLN A 265 -54.75 -27.37 -15.95
CA GLN A 265 -54.87 -27.35 -17.41
C GLN A 265 -55.25 -28.73 -17.95
N ARG A 266 -54.55 -29.79 -17.54
CA ARG A 266 -54.81 -31.15 -18.02
C ARG A 266 -56.13 -31.75 -17.52
N LYS A 267 -56.58 -31.39 -16.32
CA LYS A 267 -57.90 -31.80 -15.80
C LYS A 267 -59.07 -31.16 -16.55
N SER A 268 -58.84 -30.01 -17.19
CA SER A 268 -59.87 -29.26 -17.92
C SER A 268 -59.99 -29.68 -19.40
N ILE A 269 -59.14 -30.61 -19.85
CA ILE A 269 -59.15 -31.24 -21.18
C ILE A 269 -59.89 -32.57 -21.07
#